data_AF-A0A6H5I797-F1
#
_entry.id   AF-A0A6H5I797-F1
#
_cell.length_a   1.000
_cell.length_b   1.000
_cell.length_c   1.000
_cell.angle_alpha   90.00
_cell.angle_beta   90.00
_cell.angle_gamma   90.00
#
_symmetry.space_group_name_H-M   'P 1'
#
loop_
_entity.id
_entity.type
_entity.pdbx_description
1 polymer ?
#
loop_
_entity_poly.entity_id
_entity_poly.type
_entity_poly.pdbx_seq_one_letter_code
_entity_poly.pdbx_strand_id
1 'polypeptide(L)'
;MLSKDGRRIKFFLPGKTWEVFWPLLLYSVGYVGSILLAGRWASDHSPQRLLSHGMILNGLLHCVYAMMINFWPYHPYGYPVIMHLLYKLWHVLHGVANSFFLPSAYTILARNVPMRYRASVDDSYEFVDQKGPNYRPPVPWSEMFRSLPVWTLIVTHAVYFVTQFYSPLGQTMTINFYHPATYEELRLLQFKRIVAELPPFFVAIACTLLSGCLSDWLVAKSYLTRDRSRKVFQFVGAAVPMGGLMILRVIFVSSFHTYYYEDVLNVVKFGWLVFVGLACVQSSGFLINHMDLSPYYAGLLVAISEVANQVVMCLLIWIFGFYVSIIAETFYPSRGQTINVFV
;
A
#
# COMPACT_ATOMS: atom_id res chain seq x y z
N MET A 1 14.38 38.92 -27.22
CA MET A 1 13.83 40.18 -26.67
C MET A 1 13.78 40.06 -25.16
N LEU A 2 14.55 40.87 -24.44
CA LEU A 2 14.58 40.93 -22.98
C LEU A 2 13.40 41.76 -22.47
N SER A 3 12.68 41.27 -21.46
CA SER A 3 11.75 42.07 -20.66
C SER A 3 12.54 43.02 -19.75
N LYS A 4 11.96 44.20 -19.48
CA LYS A 4 12.59 45.36 -18.81
C LYS A 4 13.10 45.13 -17.38
N ASP A 5 12.91 43.96 -16.78
CA ASP A 5 13.25 43.70 -15.37
C ASP A 5 14.48 42.80 -15.14
N GLY A 6 15.35 42.58 -16.14
CA GLY A 6 16.62 41.88 -15.94
C GLY A 6 16.54 40.40 -15.52
N ARG A 7 15.34 39.87 -15.26
CA ARG A 7 15.12 38.43 -15.09
C ARG A 7 15.15 37.78 -16.46
N ARG A 8 16.21 37.00 -16.72
CA ARG A 8 16.25 36.10 -17.88
C ARG A 8 15.00 35.22 -17.82
N ILE A 9 14.05 35.45 -18.72
CA ILE A 9 13.05 34.44 -19.07
C ILE A 9 13.87 33.32 -19.70
N LYS A 10 14.20 32.30 -18.90
CA LYS A 10 14.73 31.05 -19.42
C LYS A 10 13.63 30.46 -20.31
N PHE A 11 13.74 30.69 -21.61
CA PHE A 11 13.06 29.84 -22.59
C PHE A 11 13.60 28.43 -22.35
N PHE A 12 12.80 27.60 -21.68
CA PHE A 12 13.10 26.18 -21.52
C PHE A 12 13.25 25.60 -22.92
N LEU A 13 14.45 25.09 -23.23
CA LEU A 13 14.76 24.42 -24.47
C LEU A 13 13.72 23.30 -24.70
N PRO A 14 13.01 23.27 -25.84
CA PRO A 14 11.90 22.35 -26.11
C PRO A 14 12.33 20.86 -26.25
N GLY A 15 13.61 20.54 -26.08
CA GLY A 15 14.13 19.17 -26.22
C GLY A 15 13.97 18.27 -24.98
N LYS A 16 13.79 18.83 -23.78
CA LYS A 16 13.81 18.05 -22.52
C LYS A 16 12.50 18.03 -21.74
N THR A 17 11.42 18.58 -22.30
CA THR A 17 10.09 18.60 -21.64
C THR A 17 9.53 17.19 -21.43
N TRP A 18 9.90 16.24 -22.29
CA TRP A 18 9.50 14.84 -22.18
C TRP A 18 10.19 14.08 -21.06
N GLU A 19 11.27 14.62 -20.46
CA GLU A 19 11.97 13.93 -19.39
C GLU A 19 11.13 13.83 -18.09
N VAL A 20 10.06 14.61 -17.98
CA VAL A 20 9.10 14.59 -16.87
C VAL A 20 8.35 13.25 -16.77
N PHE A 21 8.23 12.49 -17.87
CA PHE A 21 7.48 11.24 -17.93
C PHE A 21 8.31 9.99 -17.55
N TRP A 22 9.64 10.09 -17.59
CA TRP A 22 10.55 8.95 -17.36
C TRP A 22 10.40 8.27 -15.99
N PRO A 23 10.29 8.99 -14.85
CA PRO A 23 10.20 8.32 -13.55
C PRO A 23 9.04 7.34 -13.45
N LEU A 24 7.89 7.69 -14.00
CA LEU A 24 6.71 6.84 -13.97
C LEU A 24 6.86 5.64 -14.91
N LEU A 25 7.43 5.84 -16.10
CA LEU A 25 7.70 4.77 -17.04
C LEU A 25 8.68 3.73 -16.47
N LEU A 26 9.80 4.19 -15.89
CA LEU A 26 10.80 3.35 -15.25
C LEU A 26 10.22 2.55 -14.08
N TYR A 27 9.38 3.20 -13.27
CA TYR A 27 8.63 2.52 -12.21
C TYR A 27 7.79 1.38 -12.77
N SER A 28 7.00 1.58 -13.83
CA SER A 28 6.21 0.47 -14.41
C SER A 28 7.02 -0.66 -14.99
N VAL A 29 8.07 -0.35 -15.72
CA VAL A 29 8.92 -1.39 -16.30
C VAL A 29 9.52 -2.24 -15.17
N GLY A 30 9.95 -1.59 -14.09
CA GLY A 30 10.38 -2.28 -12.87
C GLY A 30 9.26 -3.08 -12.21
N TYR A 31 8.05 -2.55 -12.15
CA TYR A 31 6.89 -3.19 -11.51
C TYR A 31 6.50 -4.47 -12.25
N VAL A 32 6.27 -4.37 -13.55
CA VAL A 32 5.95 -5.52 -14.40
C VAL A 32 7.08 -6.54 -14.39
N GLY A 33 8.34 -6.09 -14.52
CA GLY A 33 9.51 -6.96 -14.46
C GLY A 33 9.61 -7.72 -13.14
N SER A 34 9.37 -7.04 -12.02
CA SER A 34 9.42 -7.63 -10.68
C SER A 34 8.40 -8.75 -10.49
N ILE A 35 7.18 -8.53 -10.96
CA ILE A 35 6.09 -9.51 -10.88
C ILE A 35 6.39 -10.74 -11.74
N LEU A 36 6.94 -10.56 -12.93
CA LEU A 36 7.32 -11.66 -13.82
C LEU A 36 8.47 -12.51 -13.25
N LEU A 37 9.49 -11.85 -12.67
CA LEU A 37 10.60 -12.53 -12.00
C LEU A 37 10.12 -13.31 -10.77
N ALA A 38 9.26 -12.71 -9.96
CA ALA A 38 8.61 -13.41 -8.86
C ALA A 38 7.80 -14.61 -9.38
N GLY A 39 6.98 -14.44 -10.41
CA GLY A 39 6.22 -15.53 -11.02
C GLY A 39 7.06 -16.73 -11.47
N ARG A 40 8.30 -16.50 -11.97
CA ARG A 40 9.23 -17.60 -12.30
C ARG A 40 9.81 -18.28 -11.07
N TRP A 41 10.21 -17.51 -10.05
CA TRP A 41 10.72 -18.06 -8.80
C TRP A 41 9.67 -18.94 -8.07
N ALA A 42 8.39 -18.70 -8.35
CA ALA A 42 7.23 -19.39 -7.78
C ALA A 42 7.23 -20.90 -8.02
N SER A 43 7.76 -21.35 -9.16
CA SER A 43 7.68 -22.76 -9.57
C SER A 43 8.40 -23.67 -8.59
N ASP A 44 9.39 -23.13 -7.86
CA ASP A 44 10.34 -23.92 -7.09
C ASP A 44 10.18 -23.73 -5.56
N HIS A 45 9.35 -22.76 -5.11
CA HIS A 45 9.25 -22.34 -3.70
C HIS A 45 7.81 -22.23 -3.18
N SER A 46 7.64 -22.02 -1.86
CA SER A 46 6.30 -21.85 -1.28
C SER A 46 5.64 -20.57 -1.83
N PRO A 47 4.34 -20.59 -2.19
CA PRO A 47 3.62 -19.43 -2.71
C PRO A 47 3.63 -18.25 -1.75
N GLN A 48 3.62 -18.53 -0.43
CA GLN A 48 3.65 -17.54 0.62
C GLN A 48 4.95 -16.74 0.60
N ARG A 49 6.09 -17.45 0.57
CA ARG A 49 7.39 -16.81 0.44
C ARG A 49 7.46 -15.99 -0.83
N LEU A 50 6.98 -16.53 -1.95
CA LEU A 50 7.01 -15.79 -3.20
C LEU A 50 6.26 -14.46 -3.10
N LEU A 51 5.04 -14.51 -2.60
CA LEU A 51 4.20 -13.34 -2.54
C LEU A 51 4.81 -12.28 -1.60
N SER A 52 5.40 -12.73 -0.49
CA SER A 52 6.20 -11.86 0.38
C SER A 52 7.40 -11.23 -0.36
N HIS A 53 8.16 -11.98 -1.15
CA HIS A 53 9.28 -11.43 -1.93
C HIS A 53 8.80 -10.46 -3.03
N GLY A 54 7.71 -10.77 -3.72
CA GLY A 54 7.09 -9.90 -4.71
C GLY A 54 6.62 -8.57 -4.11
N MET A 55 6.02 -8.61 -2.91
CA MET A 55 5.63 -7.40 -2.19
C MET A 55 6.83 -6.55 -1.76
N ILE A 56 7.96 -7.17 -1.43
CA ILE A 56 9.18 -6.44 -1.07
C ILE A 56 9.77 -5.75 -2.28
N LEU A 57 9.90 -6.47 -3.38
CA LEU A 57 10.44 -5.90 -4.61
C LEU A 57 9.55 -4.76 -5.10
N ASN A 58 8.23 -4.93 -5.00
CA ASN A 58 7.28 -3.86 -5.24
C ASN A 58 7.44 -2.68 -4.26
N GLY A 59 7.52 -2.95 -2.96
CA GLY A 59 7.73 -1.91 -1.95
C GLY A 59 9.01 -1.12 -2.18
N LEU A 60 10.13 -1.81 -2.45
CA LEU A 60 11.42 -1.19 -2.76
C LEU A 60 11.31 -0.32 -4.01
N LEU A 61 10.61 -0.81 -5.03
CA LEU A 61 10.35 -0.07 -6.25
C LEU A 61 9.50 1.20 -5.98
N HIS A 62 8.50 1.13 -5.10
CA HIS A 62 7.76 2.31 -4.65
C HIS A 62 8.66 3.33 -3.93
N CYS A 63 9.57 2.87 -3.07
CA CYS A 63 10.54 3.73 -2.40
C CYS A 63 11.49 4.41 -3.41
N VAL A 64 12.02 3.64 -4.36
CA VAL A 64 12.85 4.16 -5.45
C VAL A 64 12.08 5.18 -6.27
N TYR A 65 10.83 4.91 -6.61
CA TYR A 65 9.98 5.86 -7.33
C TYR A 65 9.72 7.15 -6.55
N ALA A 66 9.45 7.05 -5.24
CA ALA A 66 9.28 8.22 -4.37
C ALA A 66 10.55 9.08 -4.35
N MET A 67 11.72 8.45 -4.22
CA MET A 67 13.01 9.14 -4.32
C MET A 67 13.22 9.76 -5.71
N MET A 68 12.93 9.01 -6.77
CA MET A 68 13.06 9.47 -8.15
C MET A 68 12.24 10.73 -8.37
N ILE A 69 10.94 10.77 -8.03
CA ILE A 69 10.10 11.97 -8.22
C ILE A 69 10.69 13.18 -7.50
N ASN A 70 11.21 13.00 -6.28
CA ASN A 70 11.73 14.10 -5.47
C ASN A 70 13.05 14.65 -6.00
N PHE A 71 13.96 13.75 -6.40
CA PHE A 71 15.29 14.11 -6.90
C PHE A 71 15.36 14.31 -8.41
N TRP A 72 14.30 14.01 -9.16
CA TRP A 72 14.30 14.18 -10.62
C TRP A 72 14.47 15.67 -10.95
N PRO A 73 15.41 16.01 -11.85
CA PRO A 73 15.67 17.40 -12.20
C PRO A 73 14.50 18.06 -12.95
N TYR A 74 13.60 17.28 -13.56
CA TYR A 74 12.49 17.76 -14.38
C TYR A 74 11.15 17.50 -13.72
N HIS A 75 10.70 18.44 -12.87
CA HIS A 75 9.43 18.32 -12.18
C HIS A 75 8.28 18.97 -12.98
N PRO A 76 7.07 18.37 -13.09
CA PRO A 76 5.96 18.92 -13.89
C PRO A 76 5.55 20.35 -13.50
N TYR A 77 5.65 20.70 -12.20
CA TYR A 77 5.38 22.06 -11.70
C TYR A 77 6.35 23.14 -12.22
N GLY A 78 7.51 22.75 -12.76
CA GLY A 78 8.48 23.67 -13.38
C GLY A 78 8.21 24.01 -14.84
N TYR A 79 7.17 23.42 -15.45
CA TYR A 79 6.83 23.56 -16.86
C TYR A 79 5.48 24.26 -17.07
N PRO A 80 5.18 24.73 -18.31
CA PRO A 80 3.89 25.33 -18.63
C PRO A 80 2.71 24.41 -18.29
N VAL A 81 1.54 25.00 -18.00
CA VAL A 81 0.31 24.29 -17.58
C VAL A 81 -0.03 23.10 -18.48
N ILE A 82 0.19 23.20 -19.79
CA ILE A 82 -0.05 22.10 -20.73
C ILE A 82 0.76 20.83 -20.39
N MET A 83 2.02 20.98 -19.98
CA MET A 83 2.87 19.85 -19.58
C MET A 83 2.38 19.22 -18.29
N HIS A 84 1.89 20.03 -17.35
CA HIS A 84 1.27 19.52 -16.12
C HIS A 84 0.00 18.72 -16.40
N LEU A 85 -0.86 19.20 -17.31
CA LEU A 85 -2.07 18.48 -17.73
C LEU A 85 -1.73 17.17 -18.44
N LEU A 86 -0.74 17.19 -19.35
CA LEU A 86 -0.26 15.99 -20.02
C LEU A 86 0.35 14.98 -19.03
N TYR A 87 1.09 15.46 -18.03
CA TYR A 87 1.62 14.63 -16.95
C TYR A 87 0.51 13.95 -16.15
N LYS A 88 -0.54 14.70 -15.77
CA LYS A 88 -1.71 14.12 -15.08
C LYS A 88 -2.44 13.09 -15.93
N LEU A 89 -2.67 13.39 -17.21
CA LEU A 89 -3.29 12.44 -18.14
C LEU A 89 -2.44 11.17 -18.29
N TRP A 90 -1.13 11.33 -18.46
CA TRP A 90 -0.18 10.22 -18.52
C TRP A 90 -0.28 9.34 -17.27
N HIS A 91 -0.31 9.93 -16.08
CA HIS A 91 -0.50 9.22 -14.81
C HIS A 91 -1.79 8.38 -14.79
N VAL A 92 -2.91 8.94 -15.23
CA VAL A 92 -4.19 8.23 -15.28
C VAL A 92 -4.15 7.07 -16.27
N LEU A 93 -3.72 7.33 -17.51
CA LEU A 93 -3.62 6.30 -18.55
C LEU A 93 -2.71 5.15 -18.12
N HIS A 94 -1.61 5.50 -17.47
CA HIS A 94 -0.64 4.57 -16.95
C HIS A 94 -1.20 3.74 -15.77
N GLY A 95 -1.98 4.35 -14.87
CA GLY A 95 -2.69 3.62 -13.81
C GLY A 95 -3.69 2.61 -14.37
N VAL A 96 -4.46 3.01 -15.39
CA VAL A 96 -5.39 2.12 -16.10
C VAL A 96 -4.65 0.95 -16.74
N ALA A 97 -3.57 1.22 -17.46
CA ALA A 97 -2.74 0.17 -18.07
C ALA A 97 -2.18 -0.80 -17.03
N ASN A 98 -1.73 -0.29 -15.87
CA ASN A 98 -1.14 -1.14 -14.83
C ASN A 98 -2.13 -1.96 -14.01
N SER A 99 -3.39 -1.53 -13.94
CA SER A 99 -4.44 -2.18 -13.14
C SER A 99 -4.67 -3.66 -13.51
N PHE A 100 -4.37 -4.04 -14.75
CA PHE A 100 -4.54 -5.41 -15.23
C PHE A 100 -3.42 -6.36 -14.80
N PHE A 101 -2.24 -5.85 -14.40
CA PHE A 101 -1.08 -6.70 -14.11
C PHE A 101 -1.26 -7.50 -12.82
N LEU A 102 -1.71 -6.86 -11.74
CA LEU A 102 -1.85 -7.53 -10.45
C LEU A 102 -2.88 -8.69 -10.51
N PRO A 103 -4.10 -8.52 -11.03
CA PRO A 103 -5.05 -9.63 -11.23
C PRO A 103 -4.49 -10.75 -12.13
N SER A 104 -3.78 -10.37 -13.20
CA SER A 104 -3.17 -11.33 -14.12
C SER A 104 -2.08 -12.16 -13.45
N ALA A 105 -1.23 -11.51 -12.64
CA ALA A 105 -0.17 -12.16 -11.87
C ALA A 105 -0.75 -13.18 -10.87
N TYR A 106 -1.80 -12.81 -10.14
CA TYR A 106 -2.48 -13.72 -9.21
C TYR A 106 -3.15 -14.89 -9.93
N THR A 107 -3.70 -14.67 -11.12
CA THR A 107 -4.27 -15.76 -11.93
C THR A 107 -3.19 -16.75 -12.37
N ILE A 108 -2.03 -16.25 -12.82
CA ILE A 108 -0.89 -17.10 -13.20
C ILE A 108 -0.36 -17.84 -11.97
N LEU A 109 -0.17 -17.14 -10.86
CA LEU A 109 0.31 -17.73 -9.62
C LEU A 109 -0.63 -18.84 -9.15
N ALA A 110 -1.95 -18.58 -9.09
CA ALA A 110 -2.94 -19.55 -8.65
C ALA A 110 -2.87 -20.87 -9.44
N ARG A 111 -2.62 -20.80 -10.75
CA ARG A 111 -2.45 -21.98 -11.62
C ARG A 111 -1.18 -22.77 -11.30
N ASN A 112 -0.12 -22.09 -10.90
CA ASN A 112 1.17 -22.71 -10.62
C ASN A 112 1.32 -23.18 -9.16
N VAL A 113 0.48 -22.69 -8.23
CA VAL A 113 0.53 -23.10 -6.82
C VAL A 113 0.13 -24.58 -6.66
N PRO A 114 1.00 -25.46 -6.11
CA PRO A 114 0.66 -26.85 -5.82
C PRO A 114 -0.48 -26.99 -4.79
N MET A 115 -1.30 -28.04 -4.94
CA MET A 115 -2.45 -28.32 -4.05
C MET A 115 -2.08 -28.40 -2.56
N ARG A 116 -0.93 -28.98 -2.22
CA ARG A 116 -0.42 -29.03 -0.83
C ARG A 116 -0.25 -27.67 -0.15
N TYR A 117 -0.14 -26.60 -0.95
CA TYR A 117 -0.02 -25.22 -0.52
C TYR A 117 -1.33 -24.41 -0.69
N ARG A 118 -2.49 -25.06 -0.89
CA ARG A 118 -3.84 -24.45 -0.78
C ARG A 118 -4.61 -24.95 0.45
N ALA A 119 -5.23 -24.07 1.23
CA ALA A 119 -5.99 -24.53 2.39
C ALA A 119 -7.28 -25.17 1.91
N SER A 120 -7.57 -26.38 2.37
CA SER A 120 -8.89 -26.98 2.22
C SER A 120 -9.79 -26.44 3.32
N VAL A 121 -10.96 -25.93 2.94
CA VAL A 121 -12.05 -25.65 3.88
C VAL A 121 -12.99 -26.83 3.74
N ASP A 122 -12.95 -27.77 4.70
CA ASP A 122 -13.77 -29.00 4.76
C ASP A 122 -13.75 -29.91 3.52
N ASP A 123 -13.87 -31.22 3.74
CA ASP A 123 -14.00 -32.21 2.65
C ASP A 123 -15.27 -32.01 1.78
N SER A 124 -16.14 -31.06 2.14
CA SER A 124 -17.38 -30.72 1.42
C SER A 124 -17.18 -29.83 0.20
N TYR A 125 -16.08 -29.08 0.13
CA TYR A 125 -15.69 -28.36 -1.08
C TYR A 125 -14.69 -29.22 -1.81
N GLU A 126 -15.18 -30.28 -2.46
CA GLU A 126 -14.46 -30.91 -3.55
C GLU A 126 -13.96 -29.75 -4.42
N PHE A 127 -12.65 -29.54 -4.43
CA PHE A 127 -12.01 -28.70 -5.42
C PHE A 127 -12.55 -29.23 -6.74
N VAL A 128 -13.46 -28.48 -7.38
CA VAL A 128 -14.11 -28.84 -8.63
C VAL A 128 -13.07 -29.56 -9.44
N ASP A 129 -13.29 -30.86 -9.60
CA ASP A 129 -12.42 -31.83 -10.22
C ASP A 129 -11.61 -31.09 -11.28
N GLN A 130 -10.30 -30.89 -11.05
CA GLN A 130 -9.50 -29.93 -11.80
C GLN A 130 -9.40 -30.39 -13.25
N LYS A 131 -10.45 -30.14 -14.02
CA LYS A 131 -10.44 -30.11 -15.47
C LYS A 131 -9.25 -29.21 -15.78
N GLY A 132 -8.29 -29.77 -16.52
CA GLY A 132 -6.88 -29.37 -16.49
C GLY A 132 -6.57 -27.88 -16.71
N PRO A 133 -5.29 -27.51 -16.89
CA PRO A 133 -4.83 -26.11 -16.84
C PRO A 133 -5.55 -25.11 -17.79
N ASN A 134 -6.31 -25.61 -18.78
CA ASN A 134 -7.07 -24.84 -19.75
C ASN A 134 -8.57 -24.71 -19.45
N TYR A 135 -9.09 -25.32 -18.37
CA TYR A 135 -10.50 -25.19 -18.02
C TYR A 135 -10.81 -23.77 -17.52
N ARG A 136 -11.80 -23.14 -18.15
CA ARG A 136 -12.26 -21.79 -17.82
C ARG A 136 -13.75 -21.83 -17.52
N PRO A 137 -14.14 -22.12 -16.26
CA PRO A 137 -15.55 -22.16 -15.91
C PRO A 137 -16.17 -20.75 -16.06
N PRO A 138 -17.43 -20.64 -16.52
CA PRO A 138 -18.12 -19.36 -16.61
C PRO A 138 -18.19 -18.72 -15.23
N VAL A 139 -18.04 -17.40 -15.14
CA VAL A 139 -17.95 -16.69 -13.85
C VAL A 139 -19.31 -16.72 -13.14
N PRO A 140 -19.42 -17.31 -11.93
CA PRO A 140 -20.67 -17.38 -11.18
C PRO A 140 -20.91 -16.09 -10.38
N TRP A 141 -21.20 -14.99 -11.07
CA TRP A 141 -21.33 -13.65 -10.47
C TRP A 141 -22.26 -13.62 -9.24
N SER A 142 -23.47 -14.18 -9.37
CA SER A 142 -24.45 -14.15 -8.28
C SER A 142 -24.01 -14.97 -7.07
N GLU A 143 -23.36 -16.11 -7.26
CA GLU A 143 -22.92 -16.97 -6.15
C GLU A 143 -21.72 -16.35 -5.45
N MET A 144 -20.80 -15.77 -6.22
CA MET A 144 -19.64 -15.08 -5.68
C MET A 144 -20.05 -13.92 -4.75
N PHE A 145 -21.01 -13.09 -5.16
CA PHE A 145 -21.50 -11.99 -4.31
C PHE A 145 -22.46 -12.43 -3.20
N ARG A 146 -22.95 -13.68 -3.20
CA ARG A 146 -23.72 -14.26 -2.07
C ARG A 146 -22.84 -15.01 -1.07
N SER A 147 -21.60 -15.31 -1.46
CA SER A 147 -20.66 -16.11 -0.66
C SER A 147 -20.09 -15.30 0.51
N LEU A 148 -20.32 -15.78 1.74
CA LEU A 148 -19.80 -15.17 2.96
C LEU A 148 -18.24 -15.12 2.96
N PRO A 149 -17.51 -16.19 2.60
CA PRO A 149 -16.05 -16.13 2.48
C PRO A 149 -15.52 -15.02 1.56
N VAL A 150 -16.21 -14.72 0.45
CA VAL A 150 -15.83 -13.63 -0.47
C VAL A 150 -15.95 -12.29 0.24
N TRP A 151 -17.05 -12.04 0.94
CA TRP A 151 -17.24 -10.81 1.72
C TRP A 151 -16.24 -10.70 2.87
N THR A 152 -15.98 -11.79 3.60
CA THR A 152 -14.95 -11.81 4.63
C THR A 152 -13.59 -11.42 4.06
N LEU A 153 -13.23 -11.95 2.89
CA LEU A 153 -11.98 -11.62 2.20
C LEU A 153 -11.91 -10.14 1.80
N ILE A 154 -12.98 -9.59 1.23
CA ILE A 154 -13.05 -8.16 0.85
C ILE A 154 -12.85 -7.26 2.07
N VAL A 155 -13.58 -7.53 3.16
CA VAL A 155 -13.48 -6.75 4.41
C VAL A 155 -12.09 -6.88 5.00
N THR A 156 -11.54 -8.09 5.04
CA THR A 156 -10.20 -8.35 5.58
C THR A 156 -9.12 -7.60 4.81
N HIS A 157 -9.22 -7.57 3.48
CA HIS A 157 -8.30 -6.82 2.64
C HIS A 157 -8.43 -5.31 2.89
N ALA A 158 -9.65 -4.78 3.00
CA ALA A 158 -9.86 -3.38 3.35
C ALA A 158 -9.30 -3.03 4.73
N VAL A 159 -9.48 -3.89 5.75
CA VAL A 159 -8.94 -3.69 7.10
C VAL A 159 -7.43 -3.56 7.08
N TYR A 160 -6.72 -4.37 6.29
CA TYR A 160 -5.28 -4.24 6.13
C TYR A 160 -4.90 -2.82 5.71
N PHE A 161 -5.51 -2.29 4.66
CA PHE A 161 -5.23 -0.94 4.20
C PHE A 161 -5.70 0.15 5.17
N VAL A 162 -6.79 -0.06 5.91
CA VAL A 162 -7.22 0.87 6.97
C VAL A 162 -6.14 0.95 8.05
N THR A 163 -5.61 -0.19 8.50
CA THR A 163 -4.50 -0.22 9.47
C THR A 163 -3.26 0.48 8.91
N GLN A 164 -2.97 0.32 7.61
CA GLN A 164 -1.88 1.03 6.94
C GLN A 164 -2.17 2.52 6.72
N PHE A 165 -3.43 2.94 6.55
CA PHE A 165 -3.81 4.36 6.41
C PHE A 165 -3.45 5.14 7.67
N TYR A 166 -3.64 4.52 8.84
CA TYR A 166 -3.23 5.12 10.09
C TYR A 166 -1.71 5.21 10.24
N SER A 167 -0.90 4.54 9.40
CA SER A 167 0.55 4.79 9.33
C SER A 167 0.86 6.22 8.82
N PRO A 168 2.06 6.76 9.05
CA PRO A 168 2.35 8.15 8.73
C PRO A 168 2.37 8.36 7.20
N LEU A 169 2.69 7.33 6.41
CA LEU A 169 2.59 7.33 4.96
C LEU A 169 1.14 7.56 4.47
N GLY A 170 0.15 6.89 5.10
CA GLY A 170 -1.26 7.03 4.75
C GLY A 170 -1.82 8.42 5.07
N GLN A 171 -1.47 8.95 6.24
CA GLN A 171 -1.86 10.30 6.65
C GLN A 171 -1.16 11.38 5.82
N THR A 172 0.08 11.13 5.39
CA THR A 172 0.88 12.04 4.55
C THR A 172 0.25 12.29 3.18
N MET A 173 -0.39 11.28 2.58
CA MET A 173 -1.09 11.41 1.30
C MET A 173 -2.19 12.47 1.36
N THR A 174 -2.85 12.63 2.51
CA THR A 174 -3.95 13.58 2.69
C THR A 174 -3.44 15.03 2.86
N ILE A 175 -2.30 15.22 3.51
CA ILE A 175 -1.81 16.56 3.87
C ILE A 175 -1.31 17.36 2.64
N ASN A 176 -0.83 16.67 1.61
CA ASN A 176 -0.41 17.33 0.35
C ASN A 176 -1.60 17.96 -0.41
N PHE A 177 -2.82 17.51 -0.18
CA PHE A 177 -4.01 18.09 -0.81
C PHE A 177 -4.44 19.43 -0.18
N TYR A 178 -4.12 19.66 1.10
CA TYR A 178 -4.69 20.77 1.88
C TYR A 178 -3.70 21.88 2.26
N HIS A 179 -2.39 21.72 2.01
CA HIS A 179 -1.42 22.80 2.26
C HIS A 179 -1.08 23.61 0.99
N PRO A 180 -1.38 24.92 0.97
CA PRO A 180 -0.89 25.83 -0.06
C PRO A 180 0.56 26.24 0.27
N ALA A 181 1.50 25.31 0.09
CA ALA A 181 2.92 25.59 0.21
C ALA A 181 3.51 25.89 -1.18
N THR A 182 4.57 26.70 -1.23
CA THR A 182 5.32 26.90 -2.47
C THR A 182 5.99 25.58 -2.91
N TYR A 183 6.31 25.45 -4.20
CA TYR A 183 6.90 24.20 -4.73
C TYR A 183 8.15 23.74 -3.97
N GLU A 184 9.03 24.67 -3.58
CA GLU A 184 10.25 24.34 -2.83
C GLU A 184 9.96 23.91 -1.39
N GLU A 185 8.97 24.52 -0.73
CA GLU A 185 8.51 24.08 0.60
C GLU A 185 7.90 22.68 0.54
N LEU A 186 7.07 22.40 -0.47
CA LEU A 186 6.53 21.05 -0.72
C LEU A 186 7.65 20.02 -0.91
N ARG A 187 8.67 20.35 -1.71
CA ARG A 187 9.80 19.46 -1.99
C ARG A 187 10.62 19.15 -0.74
N LEU A 188 10.94 20.17 0.05
CA LEU A 188 11.69 19.99 1.30
C LEU A 188 10.90 19.17 2.32
N LEU A 189 9.60 19.44 2.44
CA LEU A 189 8.69 18.67 3.30
C LEU A 189 8.60 17.20 2.85
N GLN A 190 8.47 16.96 1.54
CA GLN A 190 8.46 15.61 0.98
C GLN A 190 9.76 14.85 1.26
N PHE A 191 10.92 15.50 1.10
CA PHE A 191 12.20 14.86 1.41
C PHE A 191 12.34 14.48 2.88
N LYS A 192 12.06 15.42 3.81
CA LYS A 192 12.09 15.13 5.26
C LYS A 192 11.15 13.98 5.62
N ARG A 193 9.99 13.91 4.97
CA ARG A 193 9.01 12.82 5.16
C ARG A 193 9.54 11.49 4.64
N ILE A 194 10.09 11.43 3.43
CA ILE A 194 10.69 10.19 2.90
C ILE A 194 11.73 9.64 3.87
N VAL A 195 12.59 10.52 4.40
CA VAL A 195 13.61 10.10 5.37
C VAL A 195 12.99 9.58 6.67
N ALA A 196 11.92 10.21 7.17
CA ALA A 196 11.20 9.77 8.36
C ALA A 196 10.46 8.42 8.15
N GLU A 197 10.00 8.14 6.93
CA GLU A 197 9.28 6.90 6.58
C GLU A 197 10.19 5.71 6.28
N LEU A 198 11.49 5.91 6.03
CA LEU A 198 12.41 4.82 5.73
C LEU A 198 12.46 3.76 6.85
N PRO A 199 12.64 4.11 8.14
CA PRO A 199 12.61 3.12 9.22
C PRO A 199 11.32 2.28 9.30
N PRO A 200 10.10 2.86 9.36
CA PRO A 200 8.88 2.05 9.41
C PRO A 200 8.68 1.21 8.15
N PHE A 201 9.12 1.69 6.99
CA PHE A 201 9.08 0.93 5.75
C PHE A 201 9.97 -0.34 5.81
N PHE A 202 11.20 -0.24 6.33
CA PHE A 202 12.05 -1.43 6.49
C PHE A 202 11.52 -2.41 7.54
N VAL A 203 10.95 -1.90 8.64
CA VAL A 203 10.28 -2.72 9.65
C VAL A 203 9.08 -3.45 9.04
N ALA A 204 8.27 -2.77 8.24
CA ALA A 204 7.14 -3.36 7.52
C ALA A 204 7.59 -4.52 6.59
N ILE A 205 8.66 -4.33 5.82
CA ILE A 205 9.26 -5.37 4.98
C ILE A 205 9.71 -6.56 5.84
N ALA A 206 10.44 -6.31 6.93
CA ALA A 206 10.95 -7.36 7.80
C ALA A 206 9.81 -8.18 8.43
N CYS A 207 8.79 -7.51 8.97
CA CYS A 207 7.63 -8.17 9.57
C CYS A 207 6.81 -8.96 8.54
N THR A 208 6.67 -8.45 7.30
CA THR A 208 6.02 -9.17 6.19
C THR A 208 6.74 -10.49 5.91
N LEU A 209 8.08 -10.48 5.80
CA LEU A 209 8.89 -11.67 5.59
C LEU A 209 8.80 -12.66 6.74
N LEU A 210 9.04 -12.16 7.96
CA LEU A 210 9.07 -12.98 9.16
C LEU A 210 7.70 -13.62 9.40
N SER A 211 6.60 -12.92 9.12
CA SER A 211 5.26 -13.48 9.25
C SER A 211 5.03 -14.65 8.27
N GLY A 212 5.49 -14.53 7.03
CA GLY A 212 5.34 -15.60 6.03
C GLY A 212 6.14 -16.84 6.41
N CYS A 213 7.39 -16.64 6.81
CA CYS A 213 8.26 -17.72 7.30
C CYS A 213 7.71 -18.38 8.56
N LEU A 214 7.20 -17.59 9.52
CA LEU A 214 6.64 -18.07 10.77
C LEU A 214 5.34 -18.84 10.53
N SER A 215 4.46 -18.35 9.66
CA SER A 215 3.23 -19.06 9.27
C SER A 215 3.57 -20.42 8.64
N ASP A 216 4.49 -20.44 7.66
CA ASP A 216 4.93 -21.70 7.03
C ASP A 216 5.54 -22.66 8.06
N TRP A 217 6.35 -22.16 8.99
CA TRP A 217 6.99 -22.96 10.03
C TRP A 217 5.98 -23.56 11.03
N LEU A 218 5.01 -22.76 11.49
CA LEU A 218 3.95 -23.22 12.40
C LEU A 218 3.08 -24.31 11.77
N VAL A 219 2.80 -24.18 10.46
CA VAL A 219 2.08 -25.20 9.70
C VAL A 219 2.95 -26.44 9.49
N ALA A 220 4.23 -26.28 9.13
CA ALA A 220 5.14 -27.41 8.90
C ALA A 220 5.41 -28.24 10.17
N LYS A 221 5.35 -27.61 11.35
CA LYS A 221 5.46 -28.29 12.64
C LYS A 221 4.13 -28.84 13.17
N SER A 222 3.05 -28.71 12.40
CA SER A 222 1.70 -29.13 12.79
C SER A 222 1.16 -28.45 14.06
N TYR A 223 1.70 -27.29 14.44
CA TYR A 223 1.17 -26.50 15.56
C TYR A 223 -0.15 -25.81 15.18
N LEU A 224 -0.29 -25.40 13.92
CA LEU A 224 -1.51 -24.81 13.37
C LEU A 224 -1.85 -25.45 12.03
N THR A 225 -3.15 -25.70 11.81
CA THR A 225 -3.67 -25.93 10.45
C THR A 225 -3.55 -24.65 9.64
N ARG A 226 -3.44 -24.76 8.30
CA ARG A 226 -3.24 -23.58 7.45
C ARG A 226 -4.35 -22.53 7.52
N ASP A 227 -5.61 -22.97 7.64
CA ASP A 227 -6.75 -22.06 7.84
C ASP A 227 -6.64 -21.29 9.16
N ARG A 228 -6.40 -22.00 10.27
CA ARG A 228 -6.16 -21.38 11.58
C ARG A 228 -4.96 -20.42 11.56
N SER A 229 -3.88 -20.76 10.86
CA SER A 229 -2.74 -19.87 10.70
C SER A 229 -3.20 -18.54 10.09
N ARG A 230 -3.89 -18.57 8.94
CA ARG A 230 -4.34 -17.33 8.28
C ARG A 230 -5.24 -16.49 9.17
N LYS A 231 -6.19 -17.11 9.86
CA LYS A 231 -7.11 -16.42 10.78
C LYS A 231 -6.35 -15.76 11.93
N VAL A 232 -5.38 -16.47 12.53
CA VAL A 232 -4.56 -15.95 13.63
C VAL A 232 -3.68 -14.78 13.17
N PHE A 233 -2.94 -14.94 12.07
CA PHE A 233 -2.08 -13.88 11.55
C PHE A 233 -2.88 -12.65 11.12
N GLN A 234 -4.05 -12.85 10.54
CA GLN A 234 -4.97 -11.76 10.21
C GLN A 234 -5.48 -11.04 11.47
N PHE A 235 -5.94 -11.79 12.47
CA PHE A 235 -6.47 -11.22 13.70
C PHE A 235 -5.40 -10.47 14.50
N VAL A 236 -4.25 -11.10 14.74
CA VAL A 236 -3.14 -10.51 15.49
C VAL A 236 -2.61 -9.27 14.77
N GLY A 237 -2.44 -9.35 13.45
CA GLY A 237 -1.98 -8.22 12.65
C GLY A 237 -2.98 -7.08 12.54
N ALA A 238 -4.27 -7.27 12.84
CA ALA A 238 -5.27 -6.20 12.81
C ALA A 238 -5.59 -5.66 14.21
N ALA A 239 -5.96 -6.53 15.14
CA ALA A 239 -6.47 -6.15 16.45
C ALA A 239 -5.39 -5.56 17.36
N VAL A 240 -4.21 -6.19 17.41
CA VAL A 240 -3.09 -5.74 18.27
C VAL A 240 -2.60 -4.34 17.89
N PRO A 241 -2.27 -4.04 16.62
CA PRO A 241 -1.82 -2.70 16.27
C PRO A 241 -2.91 -1.65 16.43
N MET A 242 -4.18 -1.95 16.09
CA MET A 242 -5.25 -0.97 16.27
C MET A 242 -5.50 -0.64 17.75
N GLY A 243 -5.55 -1.65 18.62
CA GLY A 243 -5.69 -1.43 20.07
C GLY A 243 -4.48 -0.70 20.66
N GLY A 244 -3.27 -1.06 20.22
CA GLY A 244 -2.03 -0.41 20.63
C GLY A 244 -1.95 1.06 20.23
N LEU A 245 -2.27 1.37 18.98
CA LEU A 245 -2.29 2.74 18.47
C LEU A 245 -3.35 3.59 19.18
N MET A 246 -4.52 3.02 19.51
CA MET A 246 -5.54 3.72 20.31
C MET A 246 -5.03 4.09 21.70
N ILE A 247 -4.37 3.15 22.38
CA ILE A 247 -3.79 3.38 23.71
C ILE A 247 -2.69 4.45 23.63
N LEU A 248 -1.77 4.34 22.67
CA LEU A 248 -0.72 5.34 22.46
C LEU A 248 -1.30 6.73 22.21
N ARG A 249 -2.39 6.83 21.44
CA ARG A 249 -3.07 8.11 21.20
C ARG A 249 -3.63 8.72 22.48
N VAL A 250 -4.24 7.92 23.35
CA VAL A 250 -4.78 8.38 24.64
C VAL A 250 -3.65 8.85 25.56
N ILE A 251 -2.56 8.09 25.65
CA ILE A 251 -1.37 8.46 26.43
C ILE A 251 -0.81 9.79 25.92
N PHE A 252 -0.63 9.91 24.60
CA PHE A 252 -0.10 11.11 24.00
C PHE A 252 -0.94 12.36 24.32
N VAL A 253 -2.26 12.27 24.14
CA VAL A 253 -3.17 13.39 24.41
C VAL A 253 -3.17 13.79 25.89
N SER A 254 -3.05 12.81 26.78
CA SER A 254 -3.04 13.06 28.24
C SER A 254 -1.75 13.73 28.72
N SER A 255 -0.67 13.66 27.94
CA SER A 255 0.66 14.13 28.34
C SER A 255 1.07 15.49 27.75
N PHE A 256 0.23 16.14 26.93
CA PHE A 256 0.54 17.40 26.22
C PHE A 256 1.03 18.55 27.12
N HIS A 257 0.65 18.56 28.40
CA HIS A 257 1.01 19.63 29.36
C HIS A 257 1.91 19.15 30.50
N THR A 258 2.53 17.98 30.34
CA THR A 258 3.38 17.38 31.38
C THR A 258 4.86 17.64 31.12
N TYR A 259 5.66 17.72 32.18
CA TYR A 259 7.12 17.88 32.10
C TYR A 259 7.80 16.75 31.30
N TYR A 260 7.17 15.56 31.26
CA TYR A 260 7.67 14.36 30.58
C TYR A 260 7.25 14.25 29.10
N TYR A 261 6.81 15.35 28.49
CA TYR A 261 6.32 15.36 27.11
C TYR A 261 7.31 14.70 26.12
N GLU A 262 8.59 15.06 26.16
CA GLU A 262 9.61 14.51 25.25
C GLU A 262 9.83 12.99 25.43
N ASP A 263 9.78 12.49 26.66
CA ASP A 263 9.89 11.05 26.93
C ASP A 263 8.67 10.30 26.39
N VAL A 264 7.47 10.87 26.58
CA VAL A 264 6.22 10.33 26.04
C VAL A 264 6.24 10.34 24.52
N LEU A 265 6.76 11.38 23.88
CA LEU A 265 6.93 11.44 22.43
C LEU A 265 7.79 10.28 21.92
N ASN A 266 8.89 9.98 22.60
CA ASN A 266 9.80 8.91 22.18
C ASN A 266 9.14 7.54 22.32
N VAL A 267 8.37 7.31 23.40
CA VAL A 267 7.59 6.08 23.59
C VAL A 267 6.51 5.94 22.51
N VAL A 268 5.80 7.01 22.18
CA VAL A 268 4.77 7.00 21.13
C VAL A 268 5.39 6.70 19.77
N LYS A 269 6.49 7.38 19.40
CA LYS A 269 7.21 7.13 18.14
C LYS A 269 7.72 5.69 18.03
N PHE A 270 8.28 5.16 19.10
CA PHE A 270 8.76 3.78 19.13
C PHE A 270 7.61 2.76 19.05
N GLY A 271 6.57 2.94 19.88
CA GLY A 271 5.40 2.06 19.87
C GLY A 271 4.71 2.08 18.51
N TRP A 272 4.63 3.25 17.86
CA TRP A 272 4.13 3.39 16.51
C TRP A 272 4.93 2.56 15.49
N LEU A 273 6.26 2.62 15.53
CA LEU A 273 7.13 1.82 14.67
C LEU A 273 6.84 0.32 14.81
N VAL A 274 6.66 -0.14 16.05
CA VAL A 274 6.32 -1.54 16.35
C VAL A 274 4.94 -1.91 15.81
N PHE A 275 3.92 -1.08 16.04
CA PHE A 275 2.56 -1.38 15.60
C PHE A 275 2.38 -1.34 14.07
N VAL A 276 3.11 -0.47 13.37
CA VAL A 276 3.16 -0.49 11.90
C VAL A 276 3.75 -1.81 11.39
N GLY A 277 4.85 -2.28 11.99
CA GLY A 277 5.42 -3.59 11.67
C GLY A 277 4.44 -4.74 11.92
N LEU A 278 3.78 -4.75 13.09
CA LEU A 278 2.77 -5.74 13.44
C LEU A 278 1.57 -5.70 12.49
N ALA A 279 1.17 -4.53 11.99
CA ALA A 279 0.12 -4.40 10.99
C ALA A 279 0.43 -5.15 9.69
N CYS A 280 1.71 -5.20 9.31
CA CYS A 280 2.15 -5.92 8.12
C CYS A 280 2.06 -7.44 8.24
N VAL A 281 1.92 -8.00 9.45
CA VAL A 281 1.74 -9.44 9.69
C VAL A 281 0.44 -9.97 9.05
N GLN A 282 -0.56 -9.11 8.86
CA GLN A 282 -1.81 -9.43 8.16
C GLN A 282 -1.58 -9.96 6.73
N SER A 283 -0.48 -9.58 6.09
CA SER A 283 -0.09 -10.05 4.74
C SER A 283 -0.18 -11.57 4.66
N SER A 284 0.34 -12.27 5.67
CA SER A 284 0.34 -13.74 5.74
C SER A 284 -1.04 -14.37 5.93
N GLY A 285 -2.03 -13.57 6.33
CA GLY A 285 -3.43 -13.97 6.46
C GLY A 285 -4.19 -13.90 5.15
N PHE A 286 -4.40 -12.69 4.62
CA PHE A 286 -5.35 -12.47 3.53
C PHE A 286 -4.76 -12.70 2.13
N LEU A 287 -3.47 -12.48 1.91
CA LEU A 287 -2.93 -12.37 0.55
C LEU A 287 -3.06 -13.63 -0.29
N ILE A 288 -2.92 -14.81 0.33
CA ILE A 288 -3.02 -16.10 -0.39
C ILE A 288 -4.49 -16.53 -0.48
N ASN A 289 -5.34 -15.99 0.40
CA ASN A 289 -6.71 -16.43 0.63
C ASN A 289 -7.60 -16.33 -0.62
N HIS A 290 -7.31 -15.40 -1.55
CA HIS A 290 -7.96 -15.35 -2.87
C HIS A 290 -7.78 -16.64 -3.67
N MET A 291 -6.60 -17.24 -3.62
CA MET A 291 -6.27 -18.48 -4.33
C MET A 291 -6.81 -19.72 -3.62
N ASP A 292 -6.96 -19.65 -2.30
CA ASP A 292 -7.54 -20.73 -1.52
C ASP A 292 -9.05 -20.82 -1.69
N LEU A 293 -9.71 -19.67 -1.79
CA LEU A 293 -11.14 -19.63 -2.01
C LEU A 293 -11.52 -20.09 -3.42
N SER A 294 -10.81 -19.60 -4.45
CA SER A 294 -10.98 -20.11 -5.80
C SER A 294 -9.73 -19.90 -6.65
N PRO A 295 -9.00 -20.97 -7.02
CA PRO A 295 -7.84 -20.84 -7.88
C PRO A 295 -8.20 -20.40 -9.31
N TYR A 296 -9.40 -20.72 -9.80
CA TYR A 296 -9.87 -20.30 -11.13
C TYR A 296 -10.17 -18.80 -11.19
N TYR A 297 -10.69 -18.22 -10.11
CA TYR A 297 -11.11 -16.82 -10.04
C TYR A 297 -10.20 -15.95 -9.17
N ALA A 298 -9.02 -16.43 -8.78
CA ALA A 298 -8.13 -15.72 -7.86
C ALA A 298 -7.82 -14.28 -8.30
N GLY A 299 -7.46 -14.06 -9.57
CA GLY A 299 -7.22 -12.72 -10.10
C GLY A 299 -8.47 -11.83 -10.09
N LEU A 300 -9.64 -12.40 -10.40
CA LEU A 300 -10.92 -11.68 -10.36
C LEU A 300 -11.27 -11.28 -8.92
N LEU A 301 -11.09 -12.17 -7.95
CA LEU A 301 -11.29 -11.89 -6.53
C LEU A 301 -10.34 -10.79 -6.04
N VAL A 302 -9.07 -10.83 -6.46
CA VAL A 302 -8.11 -9.76 -6.14
C VAL A 302 -8.60 -8.44 -6.71
N ALA A 303 -8.99 -8.39 -7.98
CA ALA A 303 -9.52 -7.18 -8.61
C ALA A 303 -10.73 -6.61 -7.86
N ILE A 304 -11.74 -7.43 -7.54
CA ILE A 304 -12.93 -6.99 -6.80
C ILE A 304 -12.55 -6.45 -5.42
N SER A 305 -11.70 -7.17 -4.69
CA SER A 305 -11.26 -6.72 -3.37
C SER A 305 -10.44 -5.43 -3.42
N GLU A 306 -9.64 -5.24 -4.47
CA GLU A 306 -8.85 -4.02 -4.68
C GLU A 306 -9.75 -2.82 -5.03
N VAL A 307 -10.77 -3.02 -5.87
CA VAL A 307 -11.76 -1.95 -6.15
C VAL A 307 -12.46 -1.53 -4.86
N ALA A 308 -12.95 -2.49 -4.06
CA ALA A 308 -13.59 -2.19 -2.79
C ALA A 308 -12.63 -1.44 -1.83
N ASN A 309 -11.37 -1.86 -1.78
CA ASN A 309 -10.34 -1.21 -1.00
C ASN A 309 -10.12 0.25 -1.42
N GLN A 310 -9.99 0.52 -2.72
CA GLN A 310 -9.78 1.88 -3.21
C GLN A 310 -10.96 2.80 -2.88
N VAL A 311 -12.19 2.30 -2.93
CA VAL A 311 -13.38 3.05 -2.48
C VAL A 311 -13.26 3.41 -1.00
N VAL A 312 -12.88 2.45 -0.14
CA VAL A 312 -12.69 2.69 1.31
C VAL A 312 -11.58 3.71 1.56
N MET A 313 -10.45 3.62 0.85
CA MET A 313 -9.34 4.57 0.96
C MET A 313 -9.74 5.98 0.55
N CYS A 314 -10.45 6.15 -0.56
CA CYS A 314 -10.95 7.45 -0.99
C CYS A 314 -11.88 8.08 0.07
N LEU A 315 -12.78 7.29 0.65
CA LEU A 315 -13.66 7.75 1.73
C LEU A 315 -12.86 8.16 2.97
N LEU A 316 -11.86 7.39 3.38
CA LEU A 316 -11.01 7.72 4.53
C LEU A 316 -10.22 9.01 4.31
N ILE A 317 -9.60 9.18 3.14
CA ILE A 317 -8.88 10.42 2.79
C ILE A 317 -9.83 11.62 2.85
N TRP A 318 -11.05 11.48 2.35
CA TRP A 318 -12.04 12.54 2.37
C TRP A 318 -12.47 12.91 3.80
N ILE A 319 -12.81 11.91 4.63
CA ILE A 319 -13.19 12.09 6.04
C ILE A 319 -12.04 12.73 6.84
N PHE A 320 -10.82 12.22 6.67
CA PHE A 320 -9.65 12.76 7.36
C PHE A 320 -9.34 14.19 6.93
N GLY A 321 -9.43 14.48 5.63
CA GLY A 321 -9.28 15.83 5.08
C GLY A 321 -10.28 16.81 5.68
N PHE A 322 -11.55 16.42 5.76
CA PHE A 322 -12.61 17.21 6.40
C PHE A 322 -12.37 17.45 7.89
N TYR A 323 -11.90 16.42 8.62
CA TYR A 323 -11.54 16.54 10.02
C TYR A 323 -10.38 17.52 10.24
N VAL A 324 -9.33 17.44 9.41
CA VAL A 324 -8.17 18.34 9.48
C VAL A 324 -8.58 19.78 9.14
N SER A 325 -9.47 20.00 8.17
CA SER A 325 -9.93 21.36 7.84
C SER A 325 -10.69 22.01 8.99
N ILE A 326 -11.56 21.26 9.69
CA ILE A 326 -12.28 21.77 10.87
C ILE A 326 -11.29 22.19 11.97
N ILE A 327 -10.29 21.35 12.27
CA ILE A 327 -9.29 21.66 13.30
C ILE A 327 -8.48 22.90 12.92
N ALA A 328 -8.03 22.98 11.66
CA ALA A 328 -7.26 24.11 11.17
C ALA A 328 -8.03 25.43 11.33
N GLU A 329 -9.32 25.45 11.00
CA GLU A 329 -10.19 26.63 11.16
C GLU A 329 -10.44 26.98 12.64
N THR A 330 -10.57 25.97 13.51
CA THR A 330 -10.94 26.19 14.92
C THR A 330 -9.76 26.64 15.78
N PHE A 331 -8.54 26.15 15.52
CA PHE A 331 -7.38 26.38 16.39
C PHE A 331 -6.37 27.40 15.84
N TYR A 332 -6.37 27.72 14.54
CA TYR A 332 -5.37 28.61 13.93
C TYR A 332 -5.94 29.51 12.81
N PRO A 333 -6.66 30.61 13.16
CA PRO A 333 -7.18 31.55 12.15
C PRO A 333 -6.09 32.33 11.40
N SER A 334 -4.85 32.36 11.90
CA SER A 334 -3.71 33.02 11.24
C SER A 334 -2.89 32.04 10.40
N ARG A 335 -2.99 32.16 9.07
CA ARG A 335 -2.13 31.49 8.07
C ARG A 335 -0.65 31.62 8.45
N GLY A 336 -0.02 30.56 8.95
CA GLY A 336 1.43 30.57 9.16
C GLY A 336 2.02 29.51 10.10
N GLN A 337 1.23 28.80 10.91
CA GLN A 337 1.76 27.71 11.73
C GLN A 337 1.67 26.38 10.99
N THR A 338 2.83 25.77 10.75
CA THR A 338 2.97 24.41 10.24
C THR A 338 2.28 23.43 11.18
N ILE A 339 1.34 22.69 10.60
CA ILE A 339 0.62 21.60 11.21
C ILE A 339 1.62 20.47 11.53
N ASN A 340 2.15 20.43 12.75
CA ASN A 340 2.71 19.19 13.33
C ASN A 340 1.56 18.40 13.95
N VAL A 341 0.65 17.88 13.10
CA VAL A 341 -0.41 16.95 13.53
C VAL A 341 0.13 15.57 13.91
N PHE A 342 1.41 15.33 13.65
CA PHE A 342 2.08 14.08 13.95
C PHE A 342 2.76 14.12 15.29
N VAL A 343 1.94 13.91 16.31
CA VAL A 343 2.25 12.87 17.28
C VAL A 343 1.00 12.02 17.49
#